data_AF-A0A4V1ZLQ1-F1
#
_entry.id   AF-A0A4V1ZLQ1-F1
#
_cell.length_a   1.000
_cell.length_b   1.000
_cell.length_c   1.000
_cell.angle_alpha   90.00
_cell.angle_beta   90.00
_cell.angle_gamma   90.00
#
_symmetry.space_group_name_H-M   'P 1'
#
loop_
_entity.id
_entity.type
_entity.pdbx_description
1 polymer ?
#
loop_
_entity_poly.entity_id
_entity_poly.type
_entity_poly.pdbx_seq_one_letter_code
_entity_poly.pdbx_strand_id
1 'polypeptide(L)'
;MTAQQLILALVLATMVFSVALELKIADFTRVAQAPKAVVCGLIPQFILLPVGTWVATLLLDLPPNVEVAMILVASCPGGSLSNVVTHFGRGNTALSVSVSAVAALLALVLTPFNFSWMVATNPATAAWLKTLSIDASDIWISLFALLAAPMALGLLMTHKHPAAAAKIQKPLANFSLLALLAFIVLG
;
A
#
# COMPACT_ATOMS: atom_id res chain seq x y z
N MET A 1 14.81 -3.79 17.45
CA MET A 1 14.80 -3.91 15.99
C MET A 1 16.19 -4.37 15.54
N THR A 2 16.27 -5.40 14.72
CA THR A 2 17.54 -5.83 14.11
C THR A 2 17.94 -4.87 12.99
N ALA A 3 19.21 -4.89 12.56
CA ALA A 3 19.69 -4.06 11.46
C ALA A 3 18.88 -4.29 10.16
N GLN A 4 18.53 -5.54 9.87
CA GLN A 4 17.70 -5.91 8.71
C GLN A 4 16.30 -5.28 8.75
N GLN A 5 15.64 -5.32 9.91
CA GLN A 5 14.31 -4.70 10.08
C GLN A 5 14.34 -3.19 9.84
N LEU A 6 15.42 -2.54 10.28
CA LEU A 6 15.60 -1.10 10.11
C LEU A 6 15.85 -0.73 8.64
N ILE A 7 16.66 -1.52 7.93
CA ILE A 7 16.89 -1.36 6.48
C ILE A 7 15.58 -1.49 5.71
N LEU A 8 14.80 -2.55 5.97
CA LEU A 8 13.53 -2.76 5.29
C LEU A 8 12.53 -1.62 5.58
N ALA A 9 12.42 -1.19 6.83
CA ALA A 9 11.56 -0.07 7.21
C ALA A 9 11.94 1.22 6.47
N LEU A 10 13.23 1.50 6.31
CA LEU A 10 13.72 2.64 5.52
C LEU A 10 13.38 2.51 4.04
N VAL A 11 13.59 1.33 3.44
CA VAL A 11 13.23 1.08 2.04
C VAL A 11 11.74 1.31 1.82
N LEU A 12 10.88 0.74 2.67
CA LEU A 12 9.43 0.95 2.59
C LEU A 12 9.05 2.41 2.79
N ALA A 13 9.63 3.09 3.77
CA ALA A 13 9.38 4.51 4.01
C ALA A 13 9.77 5.38 2.81
N THR A 14 10.91 5.11 2.17
CA THR A 14 11.32 5.81 0.94
C THR A 14 10.37 5.52 -0.23
N MET A 15 9.86 4.29 -0.33
CA MET A 15 8.91 3.91 -1.38
C MET A 15 7.58 4.64 -1.20
N VAL A 16 7.01 4.65 0.01
CA VAL A 16 5.77 5.38 0.33
C VAL A 16 5.95 6.88 0.14
N PHE A 17 7.09 7.44 0.56
CA PHE A 17 7.42 8.84 0.32
C PHE A 17 7.48 9.14 -1.18
N SER A 18 8.12 8.30 -1.98
CA SER A 18 8.18 8.47 -3.44
C SER A 18 6.80 8.44 -4.09
N VAL A 19 5.90 7.55 -3.65
CA VAL A 19 4.49 7.52 -4.09
C VAL A 19 3.79 8.83 -3.73
N ALA A 20 4.00 9.34 -2.52
CA ALA A 20 3.41 10.61 -2.10
C ALA A 20 3.93 11.82 -2.91
N LEU A 21 5.14 11.75 -3.47
CA LEU A 21 5.67 12.76 -4.40
C LEU A 21 5.00 12.74 -5.78
N GLU A 22 4.39 11.63 -6.18
CA GLU A 22 3.67 11.52 -7.46
C GLU A 22 2.27 12.14 -7.41
N LEU A 23 1.69 12.30 -6.21
CA LEU A 23 0.31 12.74 -6.02
C LEU A 23 0.13 14.22 -6.41
N LYS A 24 -0.84 14.50 -7.28
CA LYS A 24 -1.18 15.87 -7.69
C LYS A 24 -2.58 16.24 -7.25
N ILE A 25 -2.77 17.51 -6.90
CA ILE A 25 -4.09 18.06 -6.54
C ILE A 25 -5.12 17.81 -7.65
N ALA A 26 -4.69 17.91 -8.92
CA ALA A 26 -5.55 17.66 -10.09
C ALA A 26 -6.16 16.25 -10.13
N ASP A 27 -5.46 15.24 -9.57
CA ASP A 27 -5.95 13.86 -9.54
C ASP A 27 -7.20 13.73 -8.67
N PHE A 28 -7.26 14.50 -7.57
CA PHE A 28 -8.41 14.57 -6.66
C PHE A 28 -9.57 15.39 -7.24
N THR A 29 -9.29 16.47 -7.96
CA THR A 29 -10.33 17.23 -8.65
C THR A 29 -11.09 16.36 -9.66
N ARG A 30 -10.38 15.49 -10.37
CA ARG A 30 -10.98 14.56 -11.34
C ARG A 30 -11.87 13.50 -10.68
N VAL A 31 -11.58 13.14 -9.43
CA VAL A 31 -12.44 12.22 -8.64
C VAL A 31 -13.80 12.86 -8.38
N ALA A 32 -13.83 14.15 -8.03
CA ALA A 32 -15.07 14.89 -7.84
C ALA A 32 -15.91 14.99 -9.12
N GLN A 33 -15.27 14.94 -10.29
CA GLN A 33 -15.95 14.95 -11.59
C GLN A 33 -16.51 13.58 -12.00
N ALA A 34 -15.92 12.48 -11.51
CA ALA A 34 -16.30 11.11 -11.87
C ALA A 34 -16.38 10.17 -10.65
N PRO A 35 -17.16 10.50 -9.60
CA PRO A 35 -17.13 9.79 -8.33
C PRO A 35 -17.57 8.34 -8.45
N LYS A 36 -18.59 8.05 -9.28
CA LYS A 36 -19.08 6.68 -9.51
C LYS A 36 -17.98 5.78 -10.06
N ALA A 37 -17.24 6.25 -11.05
CA ALA A 37 -16.18 5.47 -11.68
C ALA A 37 -15.02 5.20 -10.71
N VAL A 38 -14.68 6.17 -9.86
CA VAL A 38 -13.64 6.01 -8.84
C VAL A 38 -14.08 5.01 -7.77
N VAL A 39 -15.30 5.11 -7.26
CA VAL A 39 -15.85 4.16 -6.27
C VAL A 39 -15.88 2.74 -6.85
N CYS A 40 -16.27 2.57 -8.12
CA CYS A 40 -16.21 1.27 -8.79
C CYS A 40 -14.78 0.70 -8.88
N GLY A 41 -13.74 1.53 -8.91
CA GLY A 41 -12.34 1.09 -8.86
C GLY A 41 -11.85 0.76 -7.44
N LEU A 42 -12.31 1.52 -6.43
CA LEU A 42 -11.90 1.34 -5.04
C LEU A 42 -12.54 0.12 -4.36
N ILE A 43 -13.80 -0.22 -4.70
CA ILE A 43 -14.51 -1.36 -4.10
C ILE A 43 -13.76 -2.68 -4.36
N PRO A 44 -13.38 -3.03 -5.60
CA PRO A 44 -12.60 -4.23 -5.84
C PRO A 44 -11.27 -4.25 -5.09
N GLN A 45 -10.64 -3.10 -4.95
CA GLN A 45 -9.31 -2.96 -4.36
C GLN A 45 -9.27 -3.13 -2.84
N PHE A 46 -10.19 -2.48 -2.12
CA PHE A 46 -10.17 -2.50 -0.66
C PHE A 46 -11.22 -3.40 -0.02
N ILE A 47 -12.14 -3.97 -0.82
CA ILE A 47 -13.18 -4.87 -0.32
C ILE A 47 -13.04 -6.23 -1.00
N LEU A 48 -13.27 -6.31 -2.33
CA LEU A 48 -13.39 -7.62 -2.97
C LEU A 48 -12.09 -8.42 -2.95
N LEU A 49 -10.94 -7.78 -3.23
CA LEU A 49 -9.64 -8.45 -3.24
C LEU A 49 -9.22 -8.88 -1.80
N PRO A 50 -9.18 -7.98 -0.79
CA PRO A 50 -8.88 -8.39 0.59
C PRO A 50 -9.81 -9.48 1.13
N VAL A 51 -11.12 -9.31 0.97
CA VAL A 51 -12.11 -10.30 1.46
C VAL A 51 -11.97 -11.61 0.70
N GLY A 52 -11.78 -11.56 -0.62
CA GLY A 52 -11.55 -12.76 -1.43
C GLY A 52 -10.30 -13.51 -1.01
N THR A 53 -9.21 -12.80 -0.73
CA THR A 53 -7.97 -13.39 -0.20
C THR A 53 -8.19 -13.98 1.20
N TRP A 54 -8.87 -13.27 2.10
CA TRP A 54 -9.16 -13.77 3.44
C TRP A 54 -10.04 -15.03 3.41
N VAL A 55 -11.08 -15.06 2.57
CA VAL A 55 -11.89 -16.27 2.36
C VAL A 55 -11.04 -17.40 1.78
N ALA A 56 -10.14 -17.11 0.83
CA ALA A 56 -9.24 -18.11 0.29
C ALA A 56 -8.31 -18.69 1.37
N THR A 57 -7.78 -17.88 2.29
CA THR A 57 -6.95 -18.40 3.38
C THR A 57 -7.73 -19.22 4.41
N LEU A 58 -9.05 -19.05 4.52
CA LEU A 58 -9.90 -19.92 5.36
C LEU A 58 -10.24 -21.26 4.69
N LEU A 59 -10.23 -21.30 3.35
CA LEU A 59 -10.58 -22.49 2.57
C LEU A 59 -9.37 -23.34 2.19
N LEU A 60 -8.19 -22.73 2.13
CA LEU A 60 -6.93 -23.38 1.77
C LEU A 60 -6.13 -23.69 3.04
N ASP A 61 -5.59 -24.90 3.15
CA ASP A 61 -4.71 -25.29 4.25
C ASP A 61 -3.30 -24.72 4.02
N LEU A 62 -3.11 -23.45 4.37
CA LEU A 62 -1.86 -22.73 4.17
C LEU A 62 -1.12 -22.53 5.50
N PRO A 63 0.22 -22.44 5.48
CA PRO A 63 0.97 -22.03 6.66
C PRO A 63 0.55 -20.61 7.14
N PRO A 64 0.36 -20.36 8.45
CA PRO A 64 -0.12 -19.07 8.95
C PRO A 64 0.72 -17.86 8.54
N ASN A 65 2.04 -18.02 8.40
CA ASN A 65 2.93 -16.96 7.92
C ASN A 65 2.66 -16.59 6.46
N VAL A 66 2.27 -17.55 5.61
CA VAL A 66 1.89 -17.31 4.22
C VAL A 66 0.55 -16.60 4.15
N GLU A 67 -0.42 -17.00 4.97
CA GLU A 67 -1.72 -16.34 5.04
C GLU A 67 -1.59 -14.86 5.43
N VAL A 68 -0.79 -14.56 6.47
CA VAL A 68 -0.50 -13.19 6.89
C VAL A 68 0.12 -12.39 5.74
N ALA A 69 1.10 -12.94 5.04
CA ALA A 69 1.72 -12.26 3.90
C ALA A 69 0.71 -12.02 2.76
N MET A 70 -0.13 -12.99 2.43
CA MET A 70 -1.17 -12.86 1.40
C MET A 70 -2.19 -11.78 1.74
N ILE A 71 -2.70 -11.77 2.97
CA ILE A 71 -3.66 -10.76 3.44
C ILE A 71 -3.04 -9.36 3.42
N LEU A 72 -1.76 -9.23 3.81
CA LEU A 72 -1.04 -7.95 3.76
C LEU A 72 -0.95 -7.43 2.32
N VAL A 73 -0.52 -8.28 1.39
CA VAL A 73 -0.41 -7.92 -0.03
C VAL A 73 -1.76 -7.53 -0.61
N ALA A 74 -2.82 -8.29 -0.32
CA ALA A 74 -4.17 -7.99 -0.80
C ALA A 74 -4.73 -6.68 -0.23
N SER A 75 -4.34 -6.31 0.99
CA SER A 75 -4.78 -5.08 1.65
C SER A 75 -4.07 -3.82 1.15
N CYS A 76 -2.97 -3.96 0.42
CA CYS A 76 -2.21 -2.83 -0.13
C CYS A 76 -2.93 -2.18 -1.33
N PRO A 77 -2.80 -0.85 -1.50
CA PRO A 77 -3.28 -0.19 -2.70
C PRO A 77 -2.47 -0.61 -3.93
N GLY A 78 -3.07 -0.41 -5.09
CA GLY A 78 -2.45 -0.65 -6.39
C GLY A 78 -1.37 0.36 -6.70
N GLY A 79 -0.34 -0.09 -7.43
CA GLY A 79 0.81 0.74 -7.80
C GLY A 79 0.69 1.40 -9.18
N SER A 80 1.66 2.25 -9.50
CA SER A 80 1.76 3.00 -10.76
C SER A 80 1.89 2.12 -12.01
N LEU A 81 2.31 0.85 -11.87
CA LEU A 81 2.27 -0.17 -12.92
C LEU A 81 0.87 -0.37 -13.51
N SER A 82 -0.18 -0.26 -12.69
CA SER A 82 -1.58 -0.38 -13.15
C SER A 82 -1.95 0.70 -14.17
N ASN A 83 -1.38 1.90 -14.06
CA ASN A 83 -1.59 3.00 -15.00
C ASN A 83 -0.97 2.68 -16.36
N VAL A 84 0.21 2.06 -16.36
CA VAL A 84 0.92 1.63 -17.58
C VAL A 84 0.13 0.52 -18.27
N VAL A 85 -0.31 -0.50 -17.53
CA VAL A 85 -1.13 -1.59 -18.08
C VAL A 85 -2.45 -1.05 -18.65
N THR A 86 -3.11 -0.14 -17.95
CA THR A 86 -4.34 0.52 -18.43
C THR A 86 -4.09 1.27 -19.74
N HIS A 87 -2.96 1.97 -19.86
CA HIS A 87 -2.60 2.67 -21.09
C HIS A 87 -2.41 1.71 -22.28
N PHE A 88 -1.66 0.63 -22.09
CA PHE A 88 -1.49 -0.39 -23.14
C PHE A 88 -2.77 -1.12 -23.50
N GLY A 89 -3.65 -1.34 -22.52
CA GLY A 89 -5.00 -1.88 -22.74
C GLY A 89 -5.98 -0.90 -23.39
N ARG A 90 -5.54 0.31 -23.78
CA ARG A 90 -6.38 1.40 -24.32
C ARG A 90 -7.53 1.80 -23.38
N GLY A 91 -7.35 1.59 -22.09
CA GLY A 91 -8.28 2.01 -21.06
C GLY A 91 -8.14 3.49 -20.71
N ASN A 92 -8.94 3.94 -19.75
CA ASN A 92 -8.89 5.32 -19.29
C ASN A 92 -7.72 5.52 -18.29
N THR A 93 -6.54 5.85 -18.81
CA THR A 93 -5.34 6.11 -17.98
C THR A 93 -5.57 7.23 -16.97
N ALA A 94 -6.29 8.28 -17.35
CA ALA A 94 -6.62 9.39 -16.46
C ALA A 94 -7.43 8.94 -15.24
N LEU A 95 -8.42 8.06 -15.45
CA LEU A 95 -9.20 7.47 -14.37
C LEU A 95 -8.34 6.55 -13.50
N SER A 96 -7.48 5.70 -14.10
CA SER A 96 -6.59 4.81 -13.35
C SER A 96 -5.63 5.57 -12.44
N VAL A 97 -5.07 6.68 -12.93
CA VAL A 97 -4.20 7.56 -12.14
C VAL A 97 -4.98 8.16 -10.97
N SER A 98 -6.18 8.69 -11.22
CA SER A 98 -7.05 9.24 -10.16
C SER A 98 -7.44 8.20 -9.11
N VAL A 99 -7.79 6.97 -9.53
CA VAL A 99 -8.10 5.86 -8.60
C VAL A 99 -6.87 5.53 -7.77
N SER A 100 -5.70 5.39 -8.38
CA SER A 100 -4.45 5.09 -7.67
C SER A 100 -4.09 6.18 -6.66
N ALA A 101 -4.26 7.45 -7.03
CA ALA A 101 -3.98 8.59 -6.16
C ALA A 101 -4.89 8.60 -4.91
N VAL A 102 -6.19 8.37 -5.09
CA VAL A 102 -7.13 8.27 -3.97
C VAL A 102 -6.88 7.01 -3.15
N ALA A 103 -6.59 5.88 -3.80
CA ALA A 103 -6.28 4.63 -3.12
C ALA A 103 -5.02 4.77 -2.25
N ALA A 104 -3.98 5.48 -2.70
CA ALA A 104 -2.78 5.72 -1.91
C ALA A 104 -3.08 6.47 -0.60
N LEU A 105 -3.97 7.47 -0.64
CA LEU A 105 -4.39 8.17 0.58
C LEU A 105 -5.28 7.30 1.47
N LEU A 106 -6.27 6.61 0.88
CA LEU A 106 -7.18 5.76 1.64
C LEU A 106 -6.46 4.57 2.28
N ALA A 107 -5.42 4.04 1.63
CA ALA A 107 -4.57 2.98 2.15
C ALA A 107 -3.96 3.30 3.51
N LEU A 108 -3.76 4.60 3.82
CA LEU A 108 -3.27 5.01 5.13
C LEU A 108 -4.08 4.41 6.28
N VAL A 109 -5.39 4.32 6.09
CA VAL A 109 -6.33 3.81 7.10
C VAL A 109 -6.81 2.42 6.73
N LEU A 110 -7.19 2.22 5.46
CA LEU A 110 -7.80 0.98 5.00
C LEU A 110 -6.83 -0.19 5.00
N THR A 111 -5.56 0.00 4.66
CA THR A 111 -4.58 -1.09 4.63
C THR A 111 -4.28 -1.62 6.04
N PRO A 112 -3.90 -0.76 7.03
CA PRO A 112 -3.73 -1.23 8.41
C PRO A 112 -5.00 -1.86 8.97
N PHE A 113 -6.17 -1.26 8.70
CA PHE A 113 -7.46 -1.74 9.22
C PHE A 113 -7.84 -3.11 8.65
N ASN A 114 -7.83 -3.26 7.33
CA ASN A 114 -8.15 -4.54 6.69
C ASN A 114 -7.18 -5.62 7.14
N PHE A 115 -5.89 -5.32 7.15
CA PHE A 115 -4.87 -6.28 7.56
C PHE A 115 -5.04 -6.73 9.01
N SER A 116 -5.13 -5.80 9.96
CA SER A 116 -5.24 -6.14 11.39
C SER A 116 -6.54 -6.89 11.68
N TRP A 117 -7.65 -6.49 11.07
CA TRP A 117 -8.95 -7.14 11.26
C TRP A 117 -8.97 -8.56 10.67
N MET A 118 -8.46 -8.75 9.45
CA MET A 118 -8.46 -10.06 8.78
C MET A 118 -7.54 -11.07 9.48
N VAL A 119 -6.36 -10.63 9.92
CA VAL A 119 -5.43 -11.47 10.70
C VAL A 119 -6.00 -11.79 12.09
N ALA A 120 -6.69 -10.85 12.74
CA ALA A 120 -7.31 -11.12 14.04
C ALA A 120 -8.52 -12.08 13.95
N THR A 121 -9.23 -12.08 12.83
CA THR A 121 -10.45 -12.89 12.63
C THR A 121 -10.18 -14.25 12.00
N ASN A 122 -9.03 -14.45 11.35
CA ASN A 122 -8.63 -15.75 10.84
C ASN A 122 -8.02 -16.61 11.98
N PRO A 123 -8.57 -17.82 12.28
CA PRO A 123 -8.14 -18.63 13.41
C PRO A 123 -6.67 -19.06 13.37
N ALA A 124 -6.16 -19.42 12.19
CA ALA A 124 -4.79 -19.91 12.01
C ALA A 124 -3.78 -18.78 12.28
N THR A 125 -4.03 -17.61 11.69
CA THR A 125 -3.16 -16.44 11.88
C THR A 125 -3.29 -15.83 13.29
N ALA A 126 -4.50 -15.79 13.87
CA ALA A 126 -4.71 -15.28 15.22
C ALA A 126 -4.04 -16.15 16.29
N ALA A 127 -4.08 -17.48 16.14
CA ALA A 127 -3.35 -18.40 17.01
C ALA A 127 -1.83 -18.19 16.88
N TRP A 128 -1.34 -18.02 15.65
CA TRP A 128 0.07 -17.74 15.38
C TRP A 128 0.54 -16.41 16.00
N LEU A 129 -0.24 -15.32 15.90
CA LEU A 129 0.05 -14.04 16.54
C LEU A 129 0.22 -14.18 18.07
N LYS A 130 -0.64 -14.97 18.72
CA LYS A 130 -0.53 -15.24 20.17
C LYS A 130 0.77 -15.95 20.52
N THR A 131 1.25 -16.86 19.68
CA THR A 131 2.55 -17.52 19.91
C THR A 131 3.73 -16.56 19.81
N LEU A 132 3.57 -15.46 19.06
CA LEU A 132 4.56 -14.40 18.92
C LEU A 132 4.37 -13.25 19.92
N SER A 133 3.35 -13.31 20.77
CA SER A 133 2.96 -12.21 21.68
C SER A 133 2.74 -10.88 20.95
N ILE A 134 2.15 -10.92 19.75
CA ILE A 134 1.84 -9.73 18.95
C ILE A 134 0.35 -9.47 19.00
N ASP A 135 -0.03 -8.28 19.49
CA ASP A 135 -1.41 -7.83 19.49
C ASP A 135 -1.82 -7.16 18.17
N ALA A 136 -3.05 -7.41 17.73
CA ALA A 136 -3.57 -6.84 16.49
C ALA A 136 -3.69 -5.31 16.51
N SER A 137 -3.88 -4.71 17.70
CA SER A 137 -3.89 -3.26 17.89
C SER A 137 -2.53 -2.63 17.57
N ASP A 138 -1.44 -3.29 17.99
CA ASP A 138 -0.08 -2.80 17.79
C ASP A 138 0.31 -2.85 16.32
N ILE A 139 -0.18 -3.87 15.59
CA ILE A 139 -0.04 -3.97 14.14
C ILE A 139 -0.69 -2.76 13.46
N TRP A 140 -1.94 -2.45 13.81
CA TRP A 140 -2.67 -1.33 13.20
C TRP A 140 -1.92 0.00 13.42
N ILE A 141 -1.51 0.29 14.65
CA ILE A 141 -0.78 1.51 14.99
C ILE A 141 0.57 1.57 14.25
N SER A 142 1.30 0.45 14.23
CA SER A 142 2.63 0.38 13.60
C SER A 142 2.55 0.61 12.09
N LEU A 143 1.61 -0.05 11.40
CA LEU A 143 1.42 0.15 9.96
C LEU A 143 0.89 1.55 9.65
N PHE A 144 -0.05 2.05 10.45
CA PHE A 144 -0.52 3.42 10.31
C PHE A 144 0.64 4.42 10.42
N ALA A 145 1.48 4.31 11.45
CA ALA A 145 2.63 5.19 11.64
C ALA A 145 3.66 5.06 10.49
N LEU A 146 3.95 3.83 10.07
CA LEU A 146 4.88 3.53 8.97
C LEU A 146 4.42 4.13 7.63
N LEU A 147 3.12 4.16 7.37
CA LEU A 147 2.55 4.74 6.16
C LEU A 147 2.33 6.27 6.31
N ALA A 148 1.82 6.72 7.45
CA ALA A 148 1.46 8.11 7.72
C ALA A 148 2.64 9.05 7.61
N ALA A 149 3.74 8.69 8.30
CA ALA A 149 4.89 9.57 8.43
C ALA A 149 5.53 9.91 7.08
N PRO A 150 5.96 8.94 6.25
CA PRO A 150 6.55 9.25 4.94
C PRO A 150 5.52 9.86 3.98
N MET A 151 4.25 9.46 4.04
CA MET A 151 3.23 10.03 3.15
C MET A 151 2.94 11.50 3.46
N ALA A 152 2.80 11.86 4.73
CA ALA A 152 2.61 13.24 5.15
C ALA A 152 3.80 14.11 4.75
N LEU A 153 5.04 13.63 4.96
CA LEU A 153 6.25 14.33 4.54
C LEU A 153 6.32 14.52 3.02
N GLY A 154 5.97 13.48 2.24
CA GLY A 154 5.96 13.55 0.78
C GLY A 154 4.94 14.55 0.27
N LEU A 155 3.71 14.54 0.80
CA LEU A 155 2.67 15.51 0.45
C LEU A 155 3.07 16.95 0.81
N LEU A 156 3.67 17.15 1.99
CA LEU A 156 4.18 18.46 2.40
C LEU A 156 5.28 18.97 1.44
N MET A 157 6.19 18.08 1.02
CA MET A 157 7.25 18.41 0.06
C MET A 157 6.68 18.76 -1.32
N THR A 158 5.72 17.98 -1.81
CA THR A 158 5.03 18.24 -3.08
C THR A 158 4.29 19.57 -3.07
N HIS A 159 3.67 19.92 -1.93
CA HIS A 159 2.95 21.18 -1.78
C HIS A 159 3.90 22.40 -1.66
N LYS A 160 4.98 22.30 -0.87
CA LYS A 160 5.89 23.43 -0.64
C LYS A 160 6.94 23.61 -1.74
N HIS A 161 7.44 22.53 -2.33
CA HIS A 161 8.54 22.54 -3.30
C HIS A 161 8.26 21.61 -4.50
N PRO A 162 7.22 21.90 -5.31
CA PRO A 162 6.76 21.01 -6.39
C PRO A 162 7.85 20.72 -7.44
N ALA A 163 8.70 21.71 -7.77
CA ALA A 163 9.78 21.53 -8.73
C ALA A 163 10.87 20.55 -8.22
N ALA A 164 11.19 20.60 -6.92
CA ALA A 164 12.13 19.68 -6.32
C ALA A 164 11.53 18.28 -6.21
N ALA A 165 10.27 18.18 -5.75
CA ALA A 165 9.52 16.92 -5.69
C ALA A 165 9.51 16.20 -7.05
N ALA A 166 9.18 16.90 -8.14
CA ALA A 166 9.16 16.33 -9.48
C ALA A 166 10.54 15.84 -9.95
N LYS A 167 11.63 16.51 -9.54
CA LYS A 167 13.00 16.13 -9.90
C LYS A 167 13.49 14.89 -9.16
N ILE A 168 13.14 14.76 -7.88
CA ILE A 168 13.61 13.65 -7.02
C ILE A 168 12.70 12.42 -7.07
N GLN A 169 11.46 12.56 -7.51
CA GLN A 169 10.47 11.47 -7.50
C GLN A 169 10.98 10.22 -8.23
N LYS A 170 11.33 10.34 -9.52
CA LYS A 170 11.81 9.22 -10.35
C LYS A 170 13.08 8.54 -9.82
N PRO A 171 14.18 9.26 -9.50
CA PRO A 171 15.38 8.61 -8.99
C PRO A 171 15.11 7.91 -7.67
N LEU A 172 14.26 8.49 -6.81
CA LEU A 172 13.90 7.88 -5.53
C LEU A 172 13.04 6.63 -5.73
N ALA A 173 12.05 6.65 -6.64
CA ALA A 173 11.23 5.48 -6.96
C ALA A 173 12.09 4.30 -7.45
N ASN A 174 13.00 4.57 -8.39
CA ASN A 174 13.91 3.55 -8.92
C ASN A 174 14.86 3.03 -7.85
N PHE A 175 15.41 3.92 -7.01
CA PHE A 175 16.25 3.53 -5.89
C PHE A 175 15.50 2.62 -4.91
N SER A 176 14.30 3.00 -4.48
CA SER A 176 13.49 2.19 -3.55
C SER A 176 13.15 0.81 -4.13
N LEU A 177 12.83 0.73 -5.42
CA LEU A 177 12.57 -0.54 -6.10
C LEU A 177 13.83 -1.41 -6.15
N LEU A 178 14.97 -0.86 -6.55
CA LEU A 178 16.24 -1.59 -6.60
C LEU A 178 16.71 -2.01 -5.21
N ALA A 179 16.55 -1.16 -4.20
CA ALA A 179 16.89 -1.47 -2.82
C ALA A 179 16.00 -2.60 -2.26
N LEU A 180 14.70 -2.60 -2.58
CA LEU A 180 13.80 -3.69 -2.22
C LEU A 180 14.19 -5.01 -2.89
N LEU A 181 14.50 -4.98 -4.20
CA LEU A 181 14.96 -6.17 -4.93
C LEU A 181 16.28 -6.70 -4.38
N ALA A 182 17.25 -5.82 -4.12
CA ALA A 182 18.53 -6.19 -3.52
C ALA A 182 18.32 -6.81 -2.13
N PHE A 183 17.42 -6.25 -1.31
CA PHE A 183 17.07 -6.82 -0.02
C PHE A 183 16.48 -8.23 -0.13
N ILE A 184 15.59 -8.47 -1.11
CA ILE A 184 14.98 -9.79 -1.33
C ILE A 184 15.99 -10.83 -1.81
N VAL A 185 16.96 -10.43 -2.64
CA VAL A 185 17.96 -11.35 -3.23
C VAL A 185 19.12 -11.64 -2.27
N LEU A 186 19.53 -10.66 -1.47
CA LEU A 186 20.70 -10.75 -0.58
C LEU A 186 20.35 -11.08 0.88
N GLY A 187 19.10 -10.84 1.29
CA GLY A 187 18.58 -11.09 2.64
C GLY A 187 18.09 -12.50 2.81
#